data_AF-A0A395VYI1-F1
#
_entry.id   AF-A0A395VYI1-F1
#
_cell.length_a   1.000
_cell.length_b   1.000
_cell.length_c   1.000
_cell.angle_alpha   90.00
_cell.angle_beta   90.00
_cell.angle_gamma   90.00
#
_symmetry.space_group_name_H-M   'P 1'
#
loop_
_entity.id
_entity.type
_entity.pdbx_description
1 polymer ?
#
loop_
_entity_poly.entity_id
_entity_poly.type
_entity_poly.pdbx_seq_one_letter_code
_entity_poly.pdbx_strand_id
1 'polypeptide(L)'
;MDRAYPPINNLLEQATCITGRSKEATGEVEPTEGYKGRQIKELIVFANANNLWIDLSHLNITYMDKGGENEVFHDGKSSVIKLNNFEYAGDDLENFFIRINAHNKFFSNVPYQMIGFSYNSRQEFCAVLTQPYILAEREATEDEIAEYMEALGFEMDYIDEFHNDQYEVFDAVPNNVLYGIDKDLYFIDTQIRLKK
;
A
#
# COMPACT_ATOMS: atom_id res chain seq x y z
N MET A 1 -5.42 -20.57 28.73
CA MET A 1 -6.22 -20.94 27.54
C MET A 1 -7.03 -19.71 27.20
N ASP A 2 -6.57 -18.94 26.22
CA ASP A 2 -7.32 -17.80 25.72
C ASP A 2 -7.27 -17.80 24.20
N ARG A 3 -8.44 -17.47 23.64
CA ARG A 3 -8.88 -17.85 22.30
C ARG A 3 -8.07 -17.18 21.19
N ALA A 4 -7.65 -18.05 20.26
CA ALA A 4 -7.18 -17.77 18.91
C ALA A 4 -7.74 -16.50 18.27
N TYR A 5 -6.85 -15.54 18.00
CA TYR A 5 -6.98 -14.68 16.82
C TYR A 5 -6.54 -15.50 15.59
N PRO A 6 -7.30 -15.53 14.48
CA PRO A 6 -6.89 -16.23 13.27
C PRO A 6 -5.66 -15.56 12.64
N PRO A 7 -4.87 -16.27 11.81
CA PRO A 7 -3.56 -15.83 11.31
C PRO A 7 -3.65 -14.79 10.16
N ILE A 8 -4.51 -13.79 10.30
CA ILE A 8 -4.72 -12.73 9.29
C ILE A 8 -3.76 -11.54 9.50
N ASN A 9 -3.16 -11.40 10.69
CA ASN A 9 -2.06 -10.44 10.91
C ASN A 9 -0.73 -10.85 10.25
N ASN A 10 -0.68 -11.98 9.54
CA ASN A 10 0.58 -12.56 9.10
C ASN A 10 0.87 -12.39 7.60
N LEU A 11 -0.07 -11.94 6.75
CA LEU A 11 0.20 -11.94 5.30
C LEU A 11 1.22 -10.87 4.91
N LEU A 12 0.98 -9.61 5.30
CA LEU A 12 1.91 -8.52 5.04
C LEU A 12 3.29 -8.82 5.66
N GLU A 13 3.32 -9.32 6.90
CA GLU A 13 4.55 -9.70 7.61
C GLU A 13 5.31 -10.85 6.92
N GLN A 14 4.61 -11.92 6.49
CA GLN A 14 5.23 -13.02 5.74
C GLN A 14 5.78 -12.57 4.40
N ALA A 15 4.99 -11.79 3.65
CA ALA A 15 5.42 -11.24 2.37
C ALA A 15 6.66 -10.36 2.55
N THR A 16 6.67 -9.50 3.58
CA THR A 16 7.85 -8.69 3.98
C THR A 16 9.07 -9.58 4.27
N CYS A 17 8.89 -10.66 5.05
CA CYS A 17 9.96 -11.58 5.41
C CYS A 17 10.51 -12.35 4.19
N ILE A 18 9.66 -12.71 3.23
CA ILE A 18 10.08 -13.33 1.97
C ILE A 18 10.93 -12.35 1.18
N THR A 19 10.43 -11.13 0.96
CA THR A 19 11.15 -10.13 0.17
C THR A 19 12.46 -9.69 0.82
N GLY A 20 12.55 -9.67 2.15
CA GLY A 20 13.80 -9.39 2.87
C GLY A 20 14.85 -10.49 2.71
N ARG A 21 14.46 -11.77 2.79
CA ARG A 21 15.40 -12.91 2.62
C ARG A 21 15.96 -13.02 1.20
N SER A 22 15.17 -12.63 0.19
CA SER A 22 15.65 -12.53 -1.19
C SER A 22 16.88 -11.62 -1.31
N LYS A 23 17.01 -10.60 -0.44
CA LYS A 23 18.16 -9.64 -0.39
C LYS A 23 19.43 -10.34 0.03
N GLU A 24 19.34 -11.04 1.14
CA GLU A 24 20.47 -11.64 1.85
C GLU A 24 21.14 -12.76 1.03
N ALA A 25 20.38 -13.43 0.17
CA ALA A 25 20.87 -14.51 -0.70
C ALA A 25 21.73 -14.03 -1.89
N THR A 26 21.92 -12.72 -2.08
CA THR A 26 22.47 -12.12 -3.31
C THR A 26 23.98 -11.80 -3.21
N GLY A 27 24.83 -12.79 -2.89
CA GLY A 27 26.30 -12.60 -2.97
C GLY A 27 26.77 -12.00 -4.31
N GLU A 28 28.02 -11.52 -4.38
CA GLU A 28 28.66 -10.62 -5.39
C GLU A 28 28.48 -10.89 -6.92
N VAL A 29 27.65 -11.84 -7.35
CA VAL A 29 27.38 -12.11 -8.77
C VAL A 29 26.13 -11.35 -9.22
N GLU A 30 26.26 -10.49 -10.23
CA GLU A 30 25.11 -9.84 -10.87
C GLU A 30 24.18 -10.91 -11.46
N PRO A 31 22.94 -11.05 -10.94
CA PRO A 31 21.97 -11.94 -11.55
C PRO A 31 21.49 -11.29 -12.85
N THR A 32 21.25 -12.09 -13.88
CA THR A 32 20.57 -11.67 -15.12
C THR A 32 19.14 -11.17 -14.91
N GLU A 33 18.60 -11.31 -13.69
CA GLU A 33 17.27 -10.89 -13.27
C GLU A 33 17.38 -9.94 -12.07
N GLY A 34 16.78 -8.75 -12.20
CA GLY A 34 16.80 -7.73 -11.16
C GLY A 34 16.16 -8.18 -9.86
N TYR A 35 16.50 -7.49 -8.77
CA TYR A 35 16.12 -7.85 -7.41
C TYR A 35 14.59 -7.99 -7.21
N LYS A 36 13.81 -7.03 -7.72
CA LYS A 36 12.34 -7.08 -7.82
C LYS A 36 11.81 -8.35 -8.49
N GLY A 37 12.44 -8.79 -9.59
CA GLY A 37 12.01 -9.97 -10.35
C GLY A 37 12.08 -11.26 -9.52
N ARG A 38 13.16 -11.42 -8.75
CA ARG A 38 13.30 -12.56 -7.82
C ARG A 38 12.25 -12.51 -6.71
N GLN A 39 12.06 -11.34 -6.08
CA GLN A 39 11.07 -11.17 -5.01
C GLN A 39 9.65 -11.51 -5.52
N ILE A 40 9.28 -11.08 -6.72
CA ILE A 40 8.00 -11.45 -7.36
C ILE A 40 7.87 -12.97 -7.52
N LYS A 41 8.91 -13.65 -8.02
CA LYS A 41 8.89 -15.12 -8.17
C LYS A 41 8.67 -15.85 -6.84
N GLU A 42 9.35 -15.41 -5.78
CA GLU A 42 9.18 -15.99 -4.45
C GLU A 42 7.78 -15.74 -3.88
N LEU A 43 7.22 -14.54 -4.08
CA LEU A 43 5.85 -14.22 -3.69
C LEU A 43 4.81 -15.05 -4.47
N ILE A 44 5.04 -15.33 -5.76
CA ILE A 44 4.19 -16.22 -6.57
C ILE A 44 4.22 -17.66 -6.01
N VAL A 45 5.41 -18.19 -5.68
CA VAL A 45 5.55 -19.52 -5.07
C VAL A 45 4.81 -19.57 -3.74
N PHE A 46 4.97 -18.53 -2.90
CA PHE A 46 4.27 -18.39 -1.63
C PHE A 46 2.75 -18.32 -1.82
N ALA A 47 2.26 -17.56 -2.80
CA ALA A 47 0.83 -17.44 -3.08
C ALA A 47 0.21 -18.77 -3.51
N ASN A 48 0.90 -19.51 -4.39
CA ASN A 48 0.49 -20.85 -4.83
C ASN A 48 0.43 -21.85 -3.67
N ALA A 49 1.43 -21.85 -2.80
CA ALA A 49 1.52 -22.80 -1.68
C ALA A 49 0.45 -22.56 -0.60
N ASN A 50 -0.07 -21.33 -0.49
CA ASN A 50 -0.93 -20.90 0.62
C ASN A 50 -2.35 -20.48 0.19
N ASN A 51 -2.73 -20.71 -1.08
CA ASN A 51 -4.03 -20.32 -1.64
C ASN A 51 -4.35 -18.81 -1.46
N LEU A 52 -3.37 -17.95 -1.75
CA LEU A 52 -3.49 -16.49 -1.54
C LEU A 52 -3.90 -15.73 -2.81
N TRP A 53 -4.28 -16.43 -3.87
CA TRP A 53 -4.77 -15.81 -5.10
C TRP A 53 -6.22 -15.36 -4.95
N ILE A 54 -6.47 -14.09 -5.22
CA ILE A 54 -7.81 -13.49 -5.20
C ILE A 54 -8.32 -13.40 -6.63
N ASP A 55 -9.37 -14.17 -6.94
CA ASP A 55 -10.07 -14.06 -8.21
C ASP A 55 -11.16 -12.99 -8.12
N LEU A 56 -10.87 -11.82 -8.67
CA LEU A 56 -11.77 -10.67 -8.71
C LEU A 56 -13.02 -10.91 -9.57
N SER A 57 -12.97 -11.84 -10.54
CA SER A 57 -14.10 -12.10 -11.45
C SER A 57 -15.30 -12.73 -10.74
N HIS A 58 -15.05 -13.33 -9.57
CA HIS A 58 -16.08 -13.90 -8.71
C HIS A 58 -16.58 -12.92 -7.63
N LEU A 59 -16.03 -11.70 -7.58
CA LEU A 59 -16.46 -10.67 -6.64
C LEU A 59 -17.45 -9.72 -7.30
N ASN A 60 -18.46 -9.31 -6.55
CA ASN A 60 -19.38 -8.26 -6.99
C ASN A 60 -18.75 -6.88 -6.72
N ILE A 61 -17.84 -6.47 -7.60
CA ILE A 61 -17.05 -5.24 -7.48
C ILE A 61 -17.32 -4.29 -8.65
N THR A 62 -17.13 -3.00 -8.43
CA THR A 62 -17.29 -1.97 -9.46
C THR A 62 -15.98 -1.23 -9.64
N TYR A 63 -15.46 -1.17 -10.87
CA TYR A 63 -14.26 -0.38 -11.18
C TYR A 63 -14.51 1.10 -10.86
N MET A 64 -13.56 1.71 -10.15
CA MET A 64 -13.62 3.12 -9.76
C MET A 64 -12.60 3.96 -10.54
N ASP A 65 -11.33 3.57 -10.47
CA ASP A 65 -10.25 4.40 -10.98
C ASP A 65 -8.97 3.58 -11.24
N LYS A 66 -8.00 4.20 -11.92
CA LYS A 66 -6.66 3.66 -12.16
C LYS A 66 -5.60 4.76 -12.09
N GLY A 67 -4.67 4.58 -11.15
CA GLY A 67 -3.45 5.37 -11.02
C GLY A 67 -2.26 4.73 -11.75
N GLY A 68 -1.05 5.22 -11.43
CA GLY A 68 0.20 4.68 -11.99
C GLY A 68 0.45 3.22 -11.59
N GLU A 69 0.15 2.88 -10.34
CA GLU A 69 0.41 1.58 -9.73
C GLU A 69 -0.85 0.80 -9.32
N ASN A 70 -1.97 1.50 -9.10
CA ASN A 70 -3.20 0.92 -8.56
C ASN A 70 -4.32 0.83 -9.60
N GLU A 71 -4.99 -0.32 -9.70
CA GLU A 71 -6.38 -0.41 -10.18
C GLU A 71 -7.32 -0.49 -8.97
N VAL A 72 -8.34 0.37 -8.92
CA VAL A 72 -9.21 0.54 -7.74
C VAL A 72 -10.64 0.11 -8.05
N PHE A 73 -11.21 -0.68 -7.15
CA PHE A 73 -12.56 -1.21 -7.26
C PHE A 73 -13.34 -0.97 -5.95
N HIS A 74 -14.60 -0.60 -6.04
CA HIS A 74 -15.52 -0.57 -4.90
C HIS A 74 -16.10 -1.97 -4.66
N ASP A 75 -16.16 -2.43 -3.41
CA ASP A 75 -16.71 -3.75 -3.06
C ASP A 75 -18.25 -3.81 -2.98
N GLY A 76 -18.91 -2.68 -3.25
CA GLY A 76 -20.35 -2.52 -3.15
C GLY A 76 -20.86 -2.37 -1.71
N LYS A 77 -19.96 -2.28 -0.72
CA LYS A 77 -20.28 -2.25 0.70
C LYS A 77 -19.57 -1.10 1.40
N SER A 78 -18.36 -1.33 1.89
CA SER A 78 -17.67 -0.45 2.85
C SER A 78 -16.17 -0.34 2.59
N SER A 79 -15.68 -0.89 1.47
CA SER A 79 -14.25 -0.94 1.20
C SER A 79 -13.95 -0.78 -0.27
N VAL A 80 -12.75 -0.28 -0.53
CA VAL A 80 -12.14 -0.34 -1.86
C VAL A 80 -11.11 -1.46 -1.88
N ILE A 81 -11.00 -2.13 -3.01
CA ILE A 81 -9.96 -3.10 -3.34
C ILE A 81 -8.99 -2.40 -4.29
N LYS A 82 -7.70 -2.41 -3.96
CA LYS A 82 -6.63 -1.89 -4.82
C LYS A 82 -5.73 -3.02 -5.28
N LEU A 83 -5.48 -3.11 -6.58
CA LEU A 83 -4.46 -3.97 -7.16
C LEU A 83 -3.19 -3.16 -7.40
N ASN A 84 -2.24 -3.25 -6.48
CA ASN A 84 -0.97 -2.53 -6.57
C ASN A 84 0.07 -3.38 -7.29
N ASN A 85 0.52 -2.94 -8.47
CA ASN A 85 1.50 -3.65 -9.31
C ASN A 85 2.97 -3.42 -8.92
N PHE A 86 3.21 -2.77 -7.77
CA PHE A 86 4.53 -2.41 -7.27
C PHE A 86 5.34 -1.44 -8.14
N GLU A 87 4.73 -0.67 -9.05
CA GLU A 87 5.46 0.28 -9.92
C GLU A 87 6.34 1.22 -9.09
N TYR A 88 5.78 1.85 -8.06
CA TYR A 88 6.49 2.75 -7.15
C TYR A 88 7.24 2.05 -6.00
N ALA A 89 7.55 0.75 -6.11
CA ALA A 89 8.47 0.09 -5.18
C ALA A 89 9.95 0.30 -5.56
N GLY A 90 10.22 0.72 -6.80
CA GLY A 90 11.58 0.69 -7.38
C GLY A 90 12.06 -0.75 -7.57
N ASP A 91 13.39 -0.95 -7.51
CA ASP A 91 14.00 -2.28 -7.71
C ASP A 91 13.87 -3.22 -6.50
N ASP A 92 13.38 -2.72 -5.37
CA ASP A 92 13.23 -3.47 -4.11
C ASP A 92 11.78 -3.40 -3.59
N LEU A 93 11.08 -4.53 -3.60
CA LEU A 93 9.73 -4.64 -3.07
C LEU A 93 9.63 -4.36 -1.56
N GLU A 94 10.73 -4.40 -0.80
CA GLU A 94 10.77 -4.00 0.61
C GLU A 94 10.21 -2.57 0.79
N ASN A 95 10.46 -1.68 -0.18
CA ASN A 95 9.94 -0.32 -0.16
C ASN A 95 8.40 -0.27 -0.17
N PHE A 96 7.74 -1.21 -0.86
CA PHE A 96 6.28 -1.32 -0.83
C PHE A 96 5.80 -1.69 0.58
N PHE A 97 6.41 -2.69 1.22
CA PHE A 97 6.00 -3.12 2.56
C PHE A 97 6.27 -2.05 3.62
N ILE A 98 7.40 -1.34 3.52
CA ILE A 98 7.71 -0.16 4.34
C ILE A 98 6.61 0.88 4.17
N ARG A 99 6.21 1.19 2.94
CA ARG A 99 5.16 2.17 2.64
C ARG A 99 3.83 1.78 3.28
N ILE A 100 3.39 0.54 3.13
CA ILE A 100 2.13 0.06 3.73
C ILE A 100 2.17 0.16 5.26
N ASN A 101 3.28 -0.24 5.89
CA ASN A 101 3.43 -0.16 7.34
C ASN A 101 3.47 1.29 7.84
N ALA A 102 4.18 2.18 7.14
CA ALA A 102 4.25 3.59 7.47
C ALA A 102 2.89 4.27 7.30
N HIS A 103 2.17 3.97 6.22
CA HIS A 103 0.80 4.45 6.01
C HIS A 103 -0.10 4.06 7.18
N ASN A 104 -0.10 2.78 7.56
CA ASN A 104 -0.94 2.30 8.65
C ASN A 104 -0.55 2.89 10.02
N LYS A 105 0.70 3.33 10.18
CA LYS A 105 1.18 4.02 11.39
C LYS A 105 0.66 5.46 11.46
N PHE A 106 0.76 6.22 10.36
CA PHE A 106 0.44 7.66 10.36
C PHE A 106 -1.02 7.96 10.00
N PHE A 107 -1.62 7.15 9.15
CA PHE A 107 -2.97 7.31 8.60
C PHE A 107 -3.88 6.13 9.01
N SER A 108 -3.85 5.83 10.31
CA SER A 108 -4.51 4.66 10.91
C SER A 108 -6.04 4.67 10.83
N ASN A 109 -6.65 5.82 10.49
CA ASN A 109 -8.08 5.98 10.24
C ASN A 109 -8.52 5.43 8.87
N VAL A 110 -7.58 5.17 7.95
CA VAL A 110 -7.86 4.59 6.63
C VAL A 110 -6.77 3.57 6.24
N PRO A 111 -6.63 2.49 7.04
CA PRO A 111 -5.50 1.58 6.93
C PRO A 111 -5.63 0.70 5.68
N TYR A 112 -4.49 0.34 5.13
CA TYR A 112 -4.35 -0.74 4.18
C TYR A 112 -4.31 -2.09 4.88
N GLN A 113 -5.05 -3.04 4.34
CA GLN A 113 -4.92 -4.45 4.68
C GLN A 113 -4.57 -5.24 3.42
N MET A 114 -3.49 -6.00 3.47
CA MET A 114 -3.16 -6.93 2.39
C MET A 114 -3.95 -8.22 2.55
N ILE A 115 -4.70 -8.61 1.51
CA ILE A 115 -5.58 -9.79 1.54
C ILE A 115 -5.14 -10.91 0.59
N GLY A 116 -4.20 -10.65 -0.31
CA GLY A 116 -3.68 -11.67 -1.22
C GLY A 116 -2.93 -11.09 -2.41
N PHE A 117 -2.88 -11.86 -3.48
CA PHE A 117 -2.26 -11.51 -4.76
C PHE A 117 -3.22 -11.74 -5.91
N SER A 118 -3.04 -11.01 -7.01
CA SER A 118 -3.81 -11.19 -8.25
C SER A 118 -2.97 -10.72 -9.44
N TYR A 119 -3.50 -10.91 -10.64
CA TYR A 119 -3.07 -10.18 -11.82
C TYR A 119 -4.07 -9.06 -12.13
N ASN A 120 -3.58 -7.88 -12.50
CA ASN A 120 -4.42 -6.78 -12.95
C ASN A 120 -4.88 -6.96 -14.41
N SER A 121 -5.63 -5.98 -14.95
CA SER A 121 -6.12 -6.03 -16.33
C SER A 121 -5.00 -6.13 -17.39
N ARG A 122 -3.78 -5.73 -17.07
CA ARG A 122 -2.58 -5.79 -17.93
C ARG A 122 -1.73 -7.03 -17.72
N GLN A 123 -2.18 -8.00 -16.92
CA GLN A 123 -1.44 -9.21 -16.54
C GLN A 123 -0.16 -8.92 -15.74
N GLU A 124 -0.12 -7.81 -15.01
CA GLU A 124 0.97 -7.49 -14.07
C GLU A 124 0.64 -8.11 -12.70
N PHE A 125 1.67 -8.64 -12.01
CA PHE A 125 1.52 -9.23 -10.69
C PHE A 125 1.26 -8.13 -9.64
N CYS A 126 0.21 -8.27 -8.85
CA CYS A 126 -0.22 -7.27 -7.89
C CYS A 126 -0.36 -7.84 -6.48
N ALA A 127 -0.04 -7.01 -5.49
CA ALA A 127 -0.62 -7.13 -4.15
C ALA A 127 -2.09 -6.69 -4.19
N VAL A 128 -2.96 -7.45 -3.54
CA VAL A 128 -4.36 -7.08 -3.35
C VAL A 128 -4.50 -6.45 -1.97
N LEU A 129 -4.81 -5.16 -1.95
CA LEU A 129 -5.04 -4.37 -0.76
C LEU A 129 -6.53 -4.06 -0.62
N THR A 130 -7.01 -3.99 0.62
CA THR A 130 -8.30 -3.41 0.97
C THR A 130 -8.08 -2.18 1.83
N GLN A 131 -8.94 -1.18 1.67
CA GLN A 131 -8.96 0.04 2.46
C GLN A 131 -10.41 0.43 2.73
N PRO A 132 -10.75 1.07 3.87
CA PRO A 132 -12.10 1.60 4.07
C PRO A 132 -12.53 2.52 2.93
N TYR A 133 -13.79 2.37 2.48
CA TYR A 133 -14.36 3.32 1.54
C TYR A 133 -14.84 4.56 2.30
N ILE A 134 -14.36 5.72 1.88
CA ILE A 134 -14.61 6.99 2.57
C ILE A 134 -15.70 7.77 1.84
N LEU A 135 -16.73 8.19 2.58
CA LEU A 135 -17.71 9.15 2.10
C LEU A 135 -17.13 10.56 2.28
N ALA A 136 -16.60 11.11 1.20
CA ALA A 136 -16.00 12.44 1.18
C ALA A 136 -17.02 13.51 0.78
N GLU A 137 -16.95 14.67 1.43
CA GLU A 137 -17.66 15.88 0.97
C GLU A 137 -16.92 16.53 -0.20
N ARG A 138 -15.59 16.53 -0.13
CA ARG A 138 -14.66 17.10 -1.12
C ARG A 138 -13.25 16.55 -0.91
N GLU A 139 -12.35 16.92 -1.81
CA GLU A 139 -10.91 16.85 -1.58
C GLU A 139 -10.47 17.83 -0.47
N ALA A 140 -9.42 17.49 0.26
CA ALA A 140 -8.80 18.36 1.25
C ALA A 140 -8.12 19.56 0.58
N THR A 141 -7.96 20.67 1.29
CA THR A 141 -7.12 21.78 0.80
C THR A 141 -5.65 21.54 1.16
N GLU A 142 -4.74 22.22 0.46
CA GLU A 142 -3.29 22.19 0.77
C GLU A 142 -3.02 22.63 2.22
N ASP A 143 -3.71 23.69 2.69
CA ASP A 143 -3.60 24.18 4.07
C ASP A 143 -4.05 23.13 5.11
N GLU A 144 -5.15 22.41 4.83
CA GLU A 144 -5.66 21.35 5.71
C GLU A 144 -4.68 20.17 5.80
N ILE A 145 -4.08 19.80 4.66
CA ILE A 145 -3.05 18.75 4.61
C ILE A 145 -1.83 19.17 5.41
N ALA A 146 -1.34 20.41 5.20
CA ALA A 146 -0.17 20.92 5.90
C ALA A 146 -0.37 20.97 7.41
N GLU A 147 -1.52 21.48 7.89
CA GLU A 147 -1.86 21.52 9.31
C GLU A 147 -1.93 20.11 9.93
N TYR A 148 -2.52 19.15 9.20
CA TYR A 148 -2.60 17.76 9.65
C TYR A 148 -1.20 17.11 9.74
N MET A 149 -0.35 17.31 8.74
CA MET A 149 1.01 16.78 8.72
C MET A 149 1.89 17.39 9.82
N GLU A 150 1.77 18.69 10.06
CA GLU A 150 2.45 19.38 11.18
C GLU A 150 2.02 18.78 12.53
N ALA A 151 0.72 18.52 12.71
CA ALA A 151 0.20 17.89 13.93
C ALA A 151 0.72 16.45 14.14
N LEU A 152 1.09 15.75 13.06
CA LEU A 152 1.76 14.45 13.11
C LEU A 152 3.28 14.53 13.34
N GLY A 153 3.84 15.74 13.47
CA GLY A 153 5.26 15.98 13.66
C GLY A 153 6.08 15.90 12.38
N PHE A 154 5.46 16.16 11.23
CA PHE A 154 6.17 16.34 9.96
C PHE A 154 6.41 17.83 9.67
N GLU A 155 7.56 18.13 9.07
CA GLU A 155 7.92 19.42 8.52
C GLU A 155 7.67 19.39 7.00
N MET A 156 7.21 20.53 6.45
CA MET A 156 6.93 20.68 5.02
C MET A 156 8.22 21.05 4.27
N ASP A 157 8.59 20.24 3.27
CA ASP A 157 9.69 20.54 2.35
C ASP A 157 9.18 21.29 1.11
N TYR A 158 8.09 20.78 0.55
CA TYR A 158 7.35 21.32 -0.59
C TYR A 158 5.85 21.13 -0.34
N ILE A 159 5.01 21.71 -1.19
CA ILE A 159 3.56 21.75 -0.97
C ILE A 159 2.91 20.36 -0.88
N ASP A 160 3.54 19.35 -1.46
CA ASP A 160 3.12 17.94 -1.52
C ASP A 160 4.13 16.98 -0.87
N GLU A 161 5.20 17.51 -0.26
CA GLU A 161 6.29 16.73 0.33
C GLU A 161 6.56 17.14 1.78
N PHE A 162 6.62 16.13 2.65
CA PHE A 162 6.79 16.32 4.09
C PHE A 162 7.80 15.32 4.64
N HIS A 163 8.52 15.67 5.70
CA HIS A 163 9.43 14.74 6.38
C HIS A 163 9.38 14.84 7.90
N ASN A 164 9.82 13.79 8.57
CA ASN A 164 10.23 13.84 9.97
C ASN A 164 11.61 13.20 10.13
N ASP A 165 12.01 12.88 11.36
CA ASP A 165 13.31 12.23 11.64
C ASP A 165 13.51 10.89 10.93
N GLN A 166 12.42 10.18 10.58
CA GLN A 166 12.48 8.79 10.10
C GLN A 166 11.88 8.60 8.71
N TYR A 167 10.94 9.44 8.29
CA TYR A 167 10.14 9.23 7.08
C TYR A 167 10.06 10.48 6.22
N GLU A 168 9.88 10.25 4.93
CA GLU A 168 9.48 11.23 3.94
C GLU A 168 8.13 10.78 3.34
N VAL A 169 7.20 11.71 3.20
CA VAL A 169 5.87 11.54 2.62
C VAL A 169 5.80 12.42 1.37
N PHE A 170 5.34 11.84 0.26
CA PHE A 170 5.19 12.50 -1.04
C PHE A 170 3.76 12.32 -1.54
N ASP A 171 3.41 13.14 -2.54
CA ASP A 171 2.11 13.07 -3.21
C ASP A 171 0.94 13.30 -2.23
N ALA A 172 1.21 14.09 -1.18
CA ALA A 172 0.22 14.56 -0.21
C ALA A 172 -0.54 15.77 -0.80
N VAL A 173 -1.26 15.52 -1.89
CA VAL A 173 -2.02 16.51 -2.66
C VAL A 173 -3.53 16.35 -2.48
N PRO A 174 -4.34 17.40 -2.75
CA PRO A 174 -5.81 17.38 -2.59
C PRO A 174 -6.52 16.13 -3.15
N ASN A 175 -6.19 15.67 -4.35
CA ASN A 175 -6.83 14.50 -4.97
C ASN A 175 -6.48 13.15 -4.30
N ASN A 176 -5.47 13.13 -3.42
CA ASN A 176 -5.05 11.95 -2.67
C ASN A 176 -5.44 12.02 -1.18
N VAL A 177 -6.06 13.12 -0.75
CA VAL A 177 -6.52 13.33 0.62
C VAL A 177 -7.97 13.77 0.63
N LEU A 178 -8.84 12.92 1.16
CA LEU A 178 -10.28 13.16 1.19
C LEU A 178 -10.68 13.88 2.48
N TYR A 179 -11.53 14.90 2.36
CA TYR A 179 -12.22 15.51 3.49
C TYR A 179 -13.55 14.78 3.71
N GLY A 180 -13.61 13.96 4.77
CA GLY A 180 -14.77 13.15 5.10
C GLY A 180 -15.98 13.98 5.53
N ILE A 181 -17.18 13.43 5.37
CA ILE A 181 -18.42 14.05 5.89
C ILE A 181 -18.45 14.17 7.43
N ASP A 182 -17.59 13.42 8.10
CA ASP A 182 -17.31 13.47 9.54
C ASP A 182 -16.28 14.54 9.93
N LYS A 183 -15.74 15.26 8.94
CA LYS A 183 -14.75 16.34 9.06
C LYS A 183 -13.32 15.88 9.40
N ASP A 184 -13.04 14.58 9.24
CA ASP A 184 -11.68 14.05 9.31
C ASP A 184 -11.02 14.01 7.93
N LEU A 185 -9.67 14.02 7.93
CA LEU A 185 -8.87 13.85 6.72
C LEU A 185 -8.44 12.39 6.52
N TYR A 186 -8.55 11.93 5.28
CA TYR A 186 -8.26 10.56 4.89
C TYR A 186 -7.23 10.54 3.77
N PHE A 187 -5.98 10.25 4.13
CA PHE A 187 -4.87 10.08 3.20
C PHE A 187 -5.03 8.72 2.53
N ILE A 188 -5.39 8.70 1.25
CA ILE A 188 -5.75 7.46 0.55
C ILE A 188 -4.69 6.99 -0.44
N ASP A 189 -3.81 7.86 -0.94
CA ASP A 189 -2.86 7.49 -2.01
C ASP A 189 -1.49 8.18 -1.93
N THR A 190 -1.05 8.56 -0.72
CA THR A 190 0.29 9.14 -0.52
C THR A 190 1.40 8.09 -0.61
N GLN A 191 2.59 8.52 -1.03
CA GLN A 191 3.79 7.68 -1.00
C GLN A 191 4.59 7.97 0.27
N ILE A 192 5.06 6.93 0.96
CA ILE A 192 5.87 7.07 2.18
C ILE A 192 7.10 6.18 2.09
N ARG A 193 8.27 6.72 2.42
CA ARG A 193 9.53 5.96 2.49
C ARG A 193 10.33 6.34 3.73
N LEU A 194 11.30 5.51 4.07
CA LEU A 194 12.29 5.87 5.10
C LEU A 194 13.19 7.00 4.58
N LYS A 195 13.46 7.97 5.43
CA LYS A 195 14.45 9.02 5.17
C LYS A 195 15.84 8.39 5.10
N LYS A 196 16.64 8.81 4.12
CA LYS A 196 18.00 8.32 3.90
C LYS A 196 19.04 9.14 4.65
#